data_AF-A0A382I325-F1
#
_entry.id   AF-A0A382I325-F1
#
_cell.length_a   1.000
_cell.length_b   1.000
_cell.length_c   1.000
_cell.angle_alpha   90.00
_cell.angle_beta   90.00
_cell.angle_gamma   90.00
#
_symmetry.space_group_name_H-M   'P 1'
#
loop_
_entity.id
_entity.type
_entity.pdbx_description
1 polymer ?
#
loop_
_entity_poly.entity_id
_entity_poly.type
_entity_poly.pdbx_seq_one_letter_code
_entity_poly.pdbx_strand_id
1 'polypeptide(L)'
;MRLLIGGSSSKFFHLKDFADELENLGIECKLVHDTDFADGYPSRKLSTWLKRNNKFENLINDFKPDIIFVDRQRHFGLEALKYNIPLFVYLRGNYWEEMKMAKKTLYSSPPKKLAINKWDDIGSQVFQGSKIILPICKHLE
;
A
#
# COMPACT_ATOMS: atom_id res chain seq x y z
N MET A 1 -19.85 7.40 2.85
CA MET A 1 -18.84 6.37 2.54
C MET A 1 -17.56 6.75 3.25
N ARG A 2 -16.85 5.78 3.82
CA ARG A 2 -15.59 5.97 4.55
C ARG A 2 -14.42 5.34 3.79
N LEU A 3 -13.44 6.17 3.45
CA LEU A 3 -12.26 5.77 2.69
C LEU A 3 -11.01 5.83 3.57
N LEU A 4 -10.39 4.68 3.83
CA LEU A 4 -9.11 4.61 4.53
C LEU A 4 -7.97 4.64 3.50
N ILE A 5 -7.09 5.63 3.58
CA ILE A 5 -5.99 5.83 2.64
C ILE A 5 -4.66 5.51 3.33
N GLY A 6 -3.98 4.46 2.87
CA GLY A 6 -2.60 4.12 3.27
C GLY A 6 -1.58 4.77 2.33
N GLY A 7 -0.82 5.74 2.85
CA GLY A 7 0.11 6.55 2.07
C GLY A 7 1.57 6.46 2.53
N SER A 8 2.50 6.58 1.58
CA SER A 8 3.91 6.78 1.90
C SER A 8 4.19 8.20 2.38
N SER A 9 5.17 8.39 3.27
CA SER A 9 5.55 9.74 3.73
C SER A 9 5.91 10.70 2.58
N SER A 10 6.60 10.21 1.56
CA SER A 10 7.02 10.99 0.38
C SER A 10 5.88 11.44 -0.53
N LYS A 11 4.68 10.83 -0.41
CA LYS A 11 3.52 11.14 -1.25
C LYS A 11 2.32 11.62 -0.44
N PHE A 12 2.51 11.80 0.87
CA PHE A 12 1.44 12.15 1.79
C PHE A 12 0.76 13.46 1.44
N PHE A 13 1.51 14.47 0.98
CA PHE A 13 0.95 15.74 0.53
C PHE A 13 -0.04 15.56 -0.63
N HIS A 14 0.34 14.84 -1.69
CA HIS A 14 -0.56 14.58 -2.83
C HIS A 14 -1.78 13.73 -2.44
N LEU A 15 -1.62 12.80 -1.50
CA LEU A 15 -2.73 11.98 -1.01
C LEU A 15 -3.66 12.78 -0.09
N LYS A 16 -3.14 13.81 0.57
CA LYS A 16 -3.95 14.74 1.34
C LYS A 16 -4.81 15.59 0.41
N ASP A 17 -4.25 16.19 -0.62
CA ASP A 17 -5.03 16.95 -1.61
C ASP A 17 -6.13 16.06 -2.23
N PHE A 18 -5.81 14.81 -2.55
CA PHE A 18 -6.79 13.84 -3.02
C PHE A 18 -7.90 13.54 -2.00
N ALA A 19 -7.55 13.36 -0.72
CA ALA A 19 -8.52 13.13 0.34
C ALA A 19 -9.42 14.35 0.57
N ASP A 20 -8.84 15.55 0.61
CA ASP A 20 -9.55 16.83 0.82
C ASP A 20 -10.59 17.05 -0.31
N GLU A 21 -10.25 16.74 -1.57
CA GLU A 21 -11.21 16.82 -2.67
C GLU A 21 -12.34 15.78 -2.58
N LEU A 22 -12.05 14.57 -2.09
CA LEU A 22 -13.10 13.57 -1.85
C LEU A 22 -14.01 13.97 -0.68
N GLU A 23 -13.46 14.62 0.35
CA GLU A 23 -14.22 15.19 1.46
C GLU A 23 -15.16 16.30 1.00
N ASN A 24 -14.71 17.17 0.08
CA ASN A 24 -15.57 18.17 -0.56
C ASN A 24 -16.74 17.54 -1.32
N LEU A 25 -16.59 16.30 -1.80
CA LEU A 25 -17.63 15.50 -2.44
C LEU A 25 -18.48 14.67 -1.45
N GLY A 26 -18.27 14.83 -0.14
CA GLY A 26 -19.04 14.16 0.92
C GLY A 26 -18.54 12.75 1.30
N ILE A 27 -17.31 12.39 0.93
CA ILE A 27 -16.67 11.13 1.33
C ILE A 27 -15.82 11.37 2.57
N GLU A 28 -16.08 10.65 3.66
CA GLU A 28 -15.27 10.73 4.87
C GLU A 28 -13.94 10.01 4.64
N CYS A 29 -12.82 10.72 4.71
CA CYS A 29 -11.50 10.17 4.46
C CYS A 29 -10.67 10.06 5.74
N LYS A 30 -9.82 9.04 5.81
CA LYS A 30 -8.76 8.95 6.82
C LYS A 30 -7.44 8.61 6.14
N LEU A 31 -6.53 9.57 6.10
CA LEU A 31 -5.19 9.38 5.57
C LEU A 31 -4.21 8.98 6.68
N VAL A 32 -3.51 7.87 6.50
CA VAL A 32 -2.52 7.35 7.46
C VAL A 32 -1.18 7.02 6.78
N HIS A 33 -0.10 7.09 7.55
CA HIS A 33 1.17 6.52 7.11
C HIS A 33 1.09 5.00 7.17
N ASP A 34 1.21 4.36 6.02
CA ASP A 34 1.05 2.91 5.87
C ASP A 34 1.97 2.11 6.82
N THR A 35 3.24 2.50 6.96
CA THR A 35 4.24 1.82 7.81
C THR A 35 3.98 1.94 9.30
N ASP A 36 3.13 2.87 9.75
CA ASP A 36 2.81 2.99 11.18
C ASP A 36 1.83 1.92 11.64
N PHE A 37 1.05 1.38 10.70
CA PHE A 37 -0.03 0.41 10.93
C PHE A 37 0.31 -0.97 10.40
N ALA A 38 1.10 -1.08 9.32
CA ALA A 38 1.53 -2.35 8.78
C ALA A 38 2.96 -2.24 8.20
N ASP A 39 3.88 -2.95 8.83
CA ASP A 39 5.28 -3.06 8.42
C ASP A 39 5.78 -4.46 8.80
N GLY A 40 6.74 -5.00 8.06
CA GLY A 40 7.21 -6.36 8.30
C GLY A 40 8.31 -6.77 7.34
N TYR A 41 8.77 -8.02 7.41
CA TYR A 41 9.84 -8.48 6.53
C TYR A 41 9.47 -8.33 5.03
N PRO A 42 10.37 -7.78 4.18
CA PRO A 42 11.60 -7.06 4.51
C PRO A 42 11.30 -5.56 4.72
N SER A 43 11.44 -5.08 5.96
CA SER A 43 11.39 -3.65 6.28
C SER A 43 12.76 -3.15 6.72
N ARG A 44 12.93 -1.83 6.76
CA ARG A 44 14.16 -1.19 7.29
C ARG A 44 14.32 -1.41 8.80
N LYS A 45 13.23 -1.70 9.53
CA LYS A 45 13.23 -1.88 10.97
C LYS A 45 13.08 -3.37 11.30
N LEU A 46 14.20 -4.06 11.52
CA LEU A 46 14.21 -5.49 11.91
C LEU A 46 13.29 -5.80 13.11
N SER A 47 13.13 -4.85 14.03
CA SER A 47 12.24 -4.96 15.20
C SER A 47 10.74 -5.03 14.87
N THR A 48 10.32 -4.68 13.64
CA THR A 48 8.92 -4.79 13.19
C THR A 48 8.64 -6.14 12.52
N TRP A 49 9.66 -6.95 12.19
CA TRP A 49 9.47 -8.20 11.45
C TRP A 49 8.72 -9.28 12.22
N LEU A 50 8.80 -9.26 13.56
CA LEU A 50 8.22 -10.28 14.45
C LEU A 50 7.10 -9.74 15.35
N LYS A 51 6.79 -8.44 15.28
CA LYS A 51 5.74 -7.85 16.12
C LYS A 51 4.38 -8.05 15.49
N ARG A 52 3.58 -8.95 16.08
CA ARG A 52 2.12 -8.97 15.88
C ARG A 52 1.56 -7.70 16.50
N ASN A 53 1.20 -6.74 15.67
CA ASN A 53 0.77 -5.43 16.12
C ASN A 53 -0.69 -5.19 15.73
N ASN A 54 -1.58 -5.11 16.72
CA ASN A 54 -3.02 -4.93 16.53
C ASN A 54 -3.37 -3.51 16.04
N LYS A 55 -2.39 -2.67 15.70
CA LYS A 55 -2.63 -1.31 15.20
C LYS A 55 -3.51 -1.28 13.95
N PHE A 56 -3.29 -2.18 12.98
CA PHE A 56 -4.13 -2.22 11.79
C PHE A 56 -5.56 -2.63 12.14
N GLU A 57 -5.73 -3.65 12.98
CA GLU A 57 -7.03 -4.09 13.47
C GLU A 57 -7.77 -2.95 14.20
N ASN A 58 -7.09 -2.25 15.12
CA ASN A 58 -7.64 -1.09 15.81
C ASN A 58 -8.03 0.01 14.83
N LEU A 59 -7.19 0.30 13.83
CA LEU A 59 -7.50 1.28 12.79
C LEU A 59 -8.79 0.95 12.03
N ILE A 60 -8.96 -0.33 11.66
CA ILE A 60 -10.18 -0.81 11.00
C ILE A 60 -11.39 -0.76 11.95
N ASN A 61 -11.24 -1.16 13.21
CA ASN A 61 -12.33 -1.17 14.19
C ASN A 61 -12.79 0.24 14.59
N ASP A 62 -11.86 1.19 14.68
CA ASP A 62 -12.15 2.57 15.07
C ASP A 62 -12.78 3.35 13.91
N PHE A 63 -12.18 3.24 12.71
CA PHE A 63 -12.64 4.00 11.54
C PHE A 63 -13.76 3.31 10.76
N LYS A 64 -13.76 1.96 10.75
CA LYS A 64 -14.71 1.09 10.02
C LYS A 64 -14.85 1.46 8.54
N PRO A 65 -13.76 1.46 7.76
CA PRO A 65 -13.80 1.89 6.37
C PRO A 65 -14.73 1.02 5.52
N ASP A 66 -15.41 1.65 4.56
CA ASP A 66 -16.14 0.93 3.50
C ASP A 66 -15.18 0.48 2.39
N ILE A 67 -14.08 1.23 2.18
CA ILE A 67 -13.06 0.97 1.17
C ILE A 67 -11.68 1.28 1.77
N ILE A 68 -10.68 0.46 1.44
CA ILE A 68 -9.27 0.74 1.72
C ILE A 68 -8.59 1.09 0.40
N PHE A 69 -7.86 2.20 0.37
CA PHE A 69 -7.06 2.64 -0.77
C PHE A 69 -5.58 2.66 -0.40
N VAL A 70 -4.72 2.14 -1.27
CA VAL A 70 -3.27 2.12 -1.03
C VAL A 70 -2.48 2.76 -2.16
N ASP A 71 -1.59 3.68 -1.78
CA ASP A 71 -0.61 4.29 -2.69
C ASP A 71 0.55 3.34 -3.02
N ARG A 72 0.91 2.46 -2.08
CA ARG A 72 1.99 1.48 -2.21
C ARG A 72 1.49 0.05 -2.06
N GLN A 73 1.92 -0.82 -2.96
CA GLN A 73 1.63 -2.25 -2.94
C GLN A 73 2.61 -2.97 -2.01
N ARG A 74 2.43 -2.74 -0.71
CA ARG A 74 3.30 -3.19 0.39
C ARG A 74 2.48 -3.80 1.53
N HIS A 75 3.10 -3.98 2.70
CA HIS A 75 2.52 -4.63 3.88
C HIS A 75 1.14 -4.10 4.29
N PHE A 76 0.87 -2.81 4.14
CA PHE A 76 -0.46 -2.26 4.41
C PHE A 76 -1.54 -2.79 3.47
N GLY A 77 -1.26 -2.86 2.17
CA GLY A 77 -2.17 -3.51 1.22
C GLY A 77 -2.32 -5.01 1.50
N LEU A 78 -1.22 -5.69 1.85
CA LEU A 78 -1.26 -7.11 2.20
C LEU A 78 -2.09 -7.38 3.46
N GLU A 79 -1.98 -6.52 4.47
CA GLU A 79 -2.78 -6.61 5.69
C GLU A 79 -4.26 -6.32 5.40
N ALA A 80 -4.54 -5.32 4.54
CA ALA A 80 -5.89 -4.99 4.11
C ALA A 80 -6.62 -6.18 3.47
N LEU A 81 -5.93 -7.01 2.68
CA LEU A 81 -6.51 -8.20 2.04
C LEU A 81 -7.06 -9.24 3.02
N LYS A 82 -6.67 -9.20 4.29
CA LYS A 82 -7.19 -10.11 5.32
C LYS A 82 -8.59 -9.75 5.81
N TYR A 83 -9.06 -8.55 5.45
CA TYR A 83 -10.36 -8.03 5.84
C TYR A 83 -11.31 -8.12 4.65
N ASN A 84 -12.60 -8.36 4.92
CA ASN A 84 -13.64 -8.38 3.88
C ASN A 84 -14.06 -6.94 3.48
N ILE A 85 -13.08 -6.09 3.16
CA ILE A 85 -13.26 -4.69 2.77
C ILE A 85 -12.58 -4.51 1.40
N PRO A 86 -13.26 -3.94 0.39
CA PRO A 86 -12.67 -3.72 -0.93
C PRO A 86 -11.35 -2.93 -0.86
N LEU A 87 -10.31 -3.47 -1.48
CA LEU A 87 -9.00 -2.83 -1.61
C LEU A 87 -8.84 -2.19 -2.99
N PHE A 88 -8.59 -0.89 -3.02
CA PHE A 88 -8.26 -0.13 -4.22
C PHE A 88 -6.76 0.19 -4.24
N VAL A 89 -6.12 0.00 -5.38
CA VAL A 89 -4.68 0.18 -5.52
C VAL A 89 -4.40 1.31 -6.49
N TYR A 90 -3.57 2.27 -6.07
CA TYR A 90 -3.12 3.34 -6.94
C TYR A 90 -1.91 2.92 -7.77
N LEU A 91 -1.99 3.05 -9.09
CA LEU A 91 -0.89 2.71 -10.00
C LEU A 91 -0.34 3.97 -10.66
N ARG A 92 0.83 4.43 -10.18
CA ARG A 92 1.46 5.68 -10.65
C ARG A 92 2.34 5.53 -11.90
N GLY A 93 2.73 4.32 -12.25
CA GLY A 93 3.72 4.05 -13.29
C GLY A 93 3.71 2.58 -13.69
N ASN A 94 4.67 2.17 -14.52
CA ASN A 94 4.83 0.77 -14.89
C ASN A 94 5.56 0.02 -13.76
N TYR A 95 4.79 -0.41 -12.75
CA TYR A 95 5.29 -1.15 -11.60
C TYR A 95 6.17 -2.34 -12.02
N TRP A 96 5.74 -3.10 -13.02
CA TRP A 96 6.40 -4.35 -13.41
C TRP A 96 7.77 -4.11 -14.04
N GLU A 97 7.90 -3.13 -14.95
CA GLU A 97 9.20 -2.76 -15.51
C GLU A 97 10.09 -2.07 -14.47
N GLU A 98 9.53 -1.28 -13.56
CA GLU A 98 10.28 -0.72 -12.42
C GLU A 98 10.87 -1.83 -11.53
N MET A 99 10.10 -2.87 -11.20
CA MET A 99 10.59 -4.03 -10.42
C MET A 99 11.67 -4.80 -11.18
N LYS A 100 11.48 -5.05 -12.47
CA LYS A 100 12.45 -5.74 -13.32
C LYS A 100 13.77 -4.96 -13.42
N MET A 101 13.71 -3.65 -13.58
CA MET A 101 14.89 -2.79 -13.61
C MET A 101 15.59 -2.78 -12.25
N ALA A 102 14.84 -2.59 -11.15
CA ALA A 102 15.40 -2.57 -9.81
C ALA A 102 16.09 -3.89 -9.41
N LYS A 103 15.56 -5.04 -9.84
CA LYS A 103 16.20 -6.36 -9.66
C LYS A 103 17.54 -6.47 -10.39
N LYS A 104 17.65 -5.85 -11.57
CA LYS A 104 18.87 -5.86 -12.39
C LYS A 104 19.94 -4.90 -11.88
N THR A 105 19.55 -3.74 -11.34
CA THR A 105 20.47 -2.65 -11.01
C THR A 105 20.71 -2.52 -9.50
N LEU A 106 19.71 -2.02 -8.76
CA LEU A 106 19.83 -1.59 -7.36
C LEU A 106 19.90 -2.75 -6.37
N TYR A 107 19.29 -3.89 -6.72
CA TYR A 107 19.15 -5.06 -5.85
C TYR A 107 19.85 -6.30 -6.42
N SER A 108 21.05 -6.12 -6.98
CA SER A 108 21.81 -7.19 -7.65
C SER A 108 22.52 -8.17 -6.70
N SER A 109 22.79 -7.79 -5.45
CA SER A 109 23.47 -8.65 -4.46
C SER A 109 22.51 -9.65 -3.79
N PRO A 110 22.99 -10.80 -3.29
CA PRO A 110 22.11 -11.89 -2.82
C PRO A 110 21.10 -11.50 -1.73
N PRO A 111 21.47 -10.78 -0.65
CA PRO A 111 20.49 -10.35 0.36
C PRO A 111 19.47 -9.35 -0.19
N LYS A 112 19.91 -8.47 -1.10
CA LYS A 112 19.05 -7.47 -1.74
C LYS A 112 18.06 -8.13 -2.72
N LYS A 113 18.49 -9.16 -3.45
CA LYS A 113 17.63 -9.97 -4.33
C LYS A 113 16.49 -10.63 -3.55
N LEU A 114 16.78 -11.19 -2.39
CA LEU A 114 15.75 -11.78 -1.52
C LEU A 114 14.72 -10.73 -1.10
N ALA A 115 15.19 -9.55 -0.66
CA ALA A 115 14.29 -8.47 -0.24
C ALA A 115 13.39 -7.98 -1.38
N ILE A 116 13.96 -7.68 -2.56
CA ILE A 116 13.17 -7.19 -3.69
C ILE A 116 12.20 -8.25 -4.23
N ASN A 117 12.59 -9.52 -4.25
CA ASN A 117 11.70 -10.60 -4.68
C ASN A 117 10.53 -10.73 -3.71
N LYS A 118 10.75 -10.60 -2.41
CA LYS A 118 9.66 -10.62 -1.43
C LYS A 118 8.73 -9.41 -1.58
N TRP A 119 9.29 -8.25 -1.87
CA TRP A 119 8.52 -7.04 -2.16
C TRP A 119 7.67 -7.13 -3.43
N ASP A 120 8.19 -7.79 -4.46
CA ASP A 120 7.48 -8.06 -5.71
C ASP A 120 6.36 -9.10 -5.53
N ASP A 121 6.63 -10.14 -4.72
CA ASP A 121 5.62 -11.12 -4.28
C ASP A 121 4.46 -10.44 -3.51
N ILE A 122 4.78 -9.59 -2.53
CA ILE A 122 3.77 -8.80 -1.79
C ILE A 122 2.97 -7.92 -2.75
N GLY A 123 3.65 -7.21 -3.65
CA GLY A 123 2.98 -6.34 -4.62
C GLY A 123 2.04 -7.12 -5.54
N SER A 124 2.47 -8.28 -6.02
CA SER A 124 1.67 -9.18 -6.86
C SER A 124 0.40 -9.64 -6.14
N GLN A 125 0.52 -10.06 -4.87
CA GLN A 125 -0.64 -10.43 -4.05
C GLN A 125 -1.61 -9.26 -3.87
N VAL A 126 -1.10 -8.06 -3.59
CA VAL A 126 -1.90 -6.85 -3.46
C VAL A 126 -2.65 -6.51 -4.75
N PHE A 127 -1.98 -6.54 -5.91
CA PHE A 127 -2.64 -6.30 -7.18
C PHE A 127 -3.71 -7.37 -7.49
N GLN A 128 -3.40 -8.65 -7.30
CA GLN A 128 -4.33 -9.76 -7.58
C GLN A 128 -5.55 -9.75 -6.65
N GLY A 129 -5.36 -9.41 -5.37
CA GLY A 129 -6.44 -9.33 -4.39
C GLY A 129 -7.20 -8.00 -4.43
N SER A 130 -6.72 -6.99 -5.14
CA SER A 130 -7.39 -5.70 -5.23
C SER A 130 -8.69 -5.79 -6.04
N LYS A 131 -9.69 -5.02 -5.61
CA LYS A 131 -10.96 -4.91 -6.32
C LYS A 131 -10.85 -4.00 -7.54
N ILE A 132 -10.05 -2.92 -7.43
CA ILE A 132 -9.81 -1.95 -8.48
C ILE A 132 -8.34 -1.54 -8.45
N ILE A 133 -7.73 -1.49 -9.62
CA ILE A 133 -6.45 -0.82 -9.85
C ILE A 133 -6.76 0.50 -10.55
N LEU A 134 -6.34 1.61 -9.95
CA LEU A 134 -6.57 2.97 -10.45
C LEU A 134 -5.27 3.50 -11.06
N PRO A 135 -5.08 3.36 -12.39
CA PRO A 135 -3.93 3.92 -13.07
C PRO A 135 -4.07 5.44 -13.23
N ILE A 136 -3.00 6.18 -12.93
CA ILE A 136 -2.79 7.57 -13.41
C ILE A 136 -1.73 7.63 -14.50
N CYS A 137 -1.46 6.48 -15.11
CA CYS A 137 -0.51 6.28 -16.17
C CYS A 137 -1.20 5.47 -17.28
N LYS A 138 -0.67 5.56 -18.50
CA LYS A 138 -1.23 4.84 -19.66
C LYS A 138 -0.90 3.35 -19.69
N HIS A 139 -0.47 2.78 -18.56
CA HIS A 139 0.09 1.43 -18.56
C HIS A 139 -0.98 0.33 -18.59
N LEU A 140 -2.20 0.66 -18.16
CA LEU A 140 -3.36 -0.25 -18.19
C LEU A 140 -4.44 0.19 -19.20
N GLU A 141 -4.16 1.22 -20.01
CA GLU A 141 -4.97 1.58 -21.19
C GLU A 141 -4.72 0.58 -22.32
#